data_AF-A0A1C6QGM4-F1
#
_entry.id   AF-A0A1C6QGM4-F1
#
_cell.length_a   1.000
_cell.length_b   1.000
_cell.length_c   1.000
_cell.angle_alpha   90.00
_cell.angle_beta   90.00
_cell.angle_gamma   90.00
#
_symmetry.space_group_name_H-M   'P 1'
#
loop_
_entity.id
_entity.type
_entity.pdbx_description
1 polymer ?
#
loop_
_entity_poly.entity_id
_entity_poly.type
_entity_poly.pdbx_seq_one_letter_code
_entity_poly.pdbx_strand_id
1 'polypeptide(L)'
;MEQRRGSWEQADWTALPTADQHLVQSIAVVLSSIDRLLPPHAWHLKGSTALMGWMGSSARLPNDVDLALSERAGRLLLSASELPPGPQGESLRLLRSEPVVFSSPGRATVHRALIRLRAGEAIGKVLLNILLVPDAEAARDNRTAPLDFPGRHAPVTVPAATLSRCLAQKLLRYTRRRDGGKINTRWTDLTDFLLAAASPLAPALLLEELRRDVAIEFAAMGRAWPDHLPQPPREWLDFWDTATFRDGLEFGRLPEAADRLAQFWNPVLGTRVAPYGPSPAPVPPTAPQVWSSSAWKWATARGQGSRSRRRARYRFLYRCEESVEVALCGGRQVQMPPVAPSQCVREMVESRGAGSCPPQSGQKTDDGIGRSGAEGVTESVEEPLLVSRAFEGLGHMEAEMRATAGRGEPPLVHGRHTGPTVHTTRTLSVRRDHRRTHQRGVGDDAGEAVPQRREEPATGRDRVAQGPQMA
;
A
#
# COMPACT_ATOMS: atom_id res chain seq x y z
N MET A 1 -1.21 17.30 25.30
CA MET A 1 -1.45 16.61 24.01
C MET A 1 -2.66 15.73 24.21
N GLU A 2 -3.76 15.95 23.50
CA GLU A 2 -4.82 14.94 23.47
C GLU A 2 -4.29 13.79 22.62
N GLN A 3 -4.09 12.62 23.24
CA GLN A 3 -3.83 11.39 22.51
C GLN A 3 -5.02 11.18 21.57
N ARG A 4 -4.78 11.23 20.26
CA ARG A 4 -5.76 10.70 19.31
C ARG A 4 -5.93 9.25 19.71
N ARG A 5 -7.12 8.88 20.17
CA ARG A 5 -7.51 7.47 20.21
C ARG A 5 -7.29 6.92 18.81
N GLY A 6 -6.42 5.93 18.66
CA GLY A 6 -6.06 5.38 17.36
C GLY A 6 -7.31 4.84 16.65
N SER A 7 -7.28 4.79 15.32
CA SER A 7 -8.32 4.12 14.49
C SER A 7 -8.67 2.72 15.03
N TRP A 8 -7.70 2.07 15.67
CA TRP A 8 -7.81 0.75 16.29
C TRP A 8 -8.42 0.69 17.68
N GLU A 9 -8.46 1.79 18.44
CA GLU A 9 -9.15 1.80 19.74
C GLU A 9 -10.67 1.83 19.56
N GLN A 10 -11.16 2.32 18.42
CA GLN A 10 -12.58 2.33 18.08
C GLN A 10 -13.01 1.05 17.34
N ALA A 11 -12.08 0.42 16.62
CA ALA A 11 -12.32 -0.84 15.95
C ALA A 11 -12.20 -1.99 16.94
N ASP A 12 -13.28 -2.74 17.14
CA ASP A 12 -13.23 -3.99 17.90
C ASP A 12 -12.46 -5.05 17.09
N TRP A 13 -11.13 -4.97 17.11
CA TRP A 13 -10.26 -5.92 16.40
C TRP A 13 -10.42 -7.36 16.93
N THR A 14 -11.00 -7.52 18.12
CA THR A 14 -11.34 -8.85 18.67
C THR A 14 -12.48 -9.52 17.92
N ALA A 15 -13.24 -8.76 17.12
CA ALA A 15 -14.25 -9.29 16.20
C ALA A 15 -13.67 -9.89 14.91
N LEU A 16 -12.37 -9.69 14.62
CA LEU A 16 -11.72 -10.32 13.47
C LEU A 16 -11.60 -11.85 13.69
N PRO A 17 -11.61 -12.65 12.63
CA PRO A 17 -11.23 -14.06 12.72
C PRO A 17 -9.86 -14.24 13.40
N THR A 18 -9.69 -15.29 14.20
CA THR A 18 -8.47 -15.54 14.98
C THR A 18 -7.20 -15.52 14.11
N ALA A 19 -7.24 -16.10 12.90
CA ALA A 19 -6.12 -16.09 11.97
C ALA A 19 -5.70 -14.67 11.55
N ASP A 20 -6.67 -13.79 11.36
CA ASP A 20 -6.46 -12.40 10.95
C ASP A 20 -5.87 -11.58 12.10
N GLN A 21 -6.36 -11.82 13.32
CA GLN A 21 -5.76 -11.25 14.53
C GLN A 21 -4.28 -11.66 14.62
N HIS A 22 -3.96 -12.95 14.44
CA HIS A 22 -2.58 -13.42 14.48
C HIS A 22 -1.69 -12.79 13.39
N LEU A 23 -2.23 -12.59 12.18
CA LEU A 23 -1.51 -11.90 11.10
C LEU A 23 -1.21 -10.45 11.49
N VAL A 24 -2.22 -9.71 11.93
CA VAL A 24 -2.08 -8.31 12.37
C VAL A 24 -1.05 -8.19 13.49
N GLN A 25 -1.11 -9.07 14.49
CA GLN A 25 -0.14 -9.11 15.58
C GLN A 25 1.27 -9.45 15.09
N SER A 26 1.40 -10.40 14.17
CA SER A 26 2.71 -10.74 13.58
C SER A 26 3.32 -9.54 12.84
N ILE A 27 2.50 -8.77 12.11
CA ILE A 27 2.95 -7.54 11.45
C ILE A 27 3.39 -6.51 12.50
N ALA A 28 2.60 -6.28 13.55
CA ALA A 28 2.95 -5.33 14.61
C ALA A 28 4.31 -5.65 15.26
N VAL A 29 4.56 -6.94 15.56
CA VAL A 29 5.82 -7.38 16.16
C VAL A 29 7.00 -7.17 15.20
N VAL A 30 6.84 -7.49 13.92
CA VAL A 30 7.87 -7.24 12.90
C VAL A 30 8.16 -5.74 12.77
N LEU A 31 7.13 -4.90 12.72
CA LEU A 31 7.26 -3.45 12.62
C LEU A 31 7.98 -2.86 13.84
N SER A 32 7.64 -3.31 15.06
CA SER A 32 8.33 -2.90 16.28
C SER A 32 9.82 -3.27 16.26
N SER A 33 10.13 -4.47 15.77
CA SER A 33 11.51 -4.96 15.68
C SER A 33 12.34 -4.16 14.65
N ILE A 34 11.72 -3.77 13.53
CA ILE A 34 12.33 -2.90 12.52
C ILE A 34 12.56 -1.49 13.08
N ASP A 35 11.58 -0.93 13.80
CA ASP A 35 11.70 0.40 14.42
C ASP A 35 12.84 0.47 15.45
N ARG A 36 13.07 -0.62 16.19
CA ARG A 36 14.22 -0.74 17.09
C ARG A 36 15.56 -0.88 16.36
N LEU A 37 15.56 -1.48 15.16
CA LEU A 37 16.77 -1.72 14.38
C LEU A 37 17.22 -0.49 13.58
N LEU A 38 16.27 0.29 13.06
CA LEU A 38 16.51 1.32 12.07
C LEU A 38 16.13 2.72 12.57
N PRO A 39 16.91 3.77 12.24
CA PRO A 39 16.52 5.14 12.56
C PRO A 39 15.18 5.52 11.90
N PRO A 40 14.26 6.24 12.59
CA PRO A 40 12.90 6.49 12.09
C PRO A 40 12.82 7.35 10.82
N HIS A 41 13.88 8.10 10.48
CA HIS A 41 13.97 8.88 9.25
C HIS A 41 14.55 8.08 8.07
N ALA A 42 15.07 6.87 8.32
CA ALA A 42 15.73 6.06 7.31
C ALA A 42 14.78 5.05 6.64
N TRP A 43 13.54 4.97 7.09
CA TRP A 43 12.54 4.05 6.55
C TRP A 43 11.12 4.58 6.75
N HIS A 44 10.18 4.05 5.97
CA HIS A 44 8.76 4.21 6.25
C HIS A 44 7.93 3.04 5.70
N LEU A 45 6.82 2.78 6.38
CA LEU A 45 5.76 1.86 5.96
C LEU A 45 4.93 2.46 4.82
N LYS A 46 4.54 1.65 3.84
CA LYS A 46 3.68 2.07 2.72
C LYS A 46 2.71 0.95 2.34
N GLY A 47 2.04 1.13 1.20
CA GLY A 47 1.19 0.09 0.61
C GLY A 47 -0.06 -0.20 1.45
N SER A 48 -0.57 -1.43 1.35
CA SER A 48 -1.85 -1.79 1.98
C SER A 48 -1.72 -1.96 3.49
N THR A 49 -0.54 -2.32 4.01
CA THR A 49 -0.30 -2.35 5.46
C THR A 49 -0.37 -0.95 6.08
N ALA A 50 0.18 0.08 5.41
CA ALA A 50 0.00 1.47 5.85
C ALA A 50 -1.48 1.89 5.81
N LEU A 51 -2.21 1.55 4.73
CA LEU A 51 -3.64 1.83 4.66
C LEU A 51 -4.42 1.18 5.80
N MET A 52 -4.08 -0.05 6.17
CA MET A 52 -4.69 -0.73 7.31
C MET A 52 -4.45 0.04 8.60
N GLY A 53 -3.23 0.53 8.86
CA GLY A 53 -2.98 1.42 10.00
C GLY A 53 -3.85 2.68 9.97
N TRP A 54 -3.99 3.32 8.81
CA TRP A 54 -4.76 4.57 8.68
C TRP A 54 -6.28 4.37 8.82
N MET A 55 -6.82 3.24 8.37
CA MET A 55 -8.26 3.00 8.25
C MET A 55 -8.80 2.03 9.30
N GLY A 56 -7.93 1.41 10.10
CA GLY A 56 -8.33 0.40 11.09
C GLY A 56 -8.88 -0.87 10.44
N SER A 57 -9.87 -1.47 11.08
CA SER A 57 -10.56 -2.68 10.62
C SER A 57 -11.35 -2.51 9.31
N SER A 58 -11.57 -1.28 8.84
CA SER A 58 -12.21 -1.03 7.54
C SER A 58 -11.31 -1.34 6.34
N ALA A 59 -10.02 -1.59 6.56
CA ALA A 59 -9.11 -2.00 5.51
C ALA A 59 -9.16 -3.51 5.28
N ARG A 60 -8.90 -3.93 4.04
CA ARG A 60 -8.59 -5.34 3.78
C ARG A 60 -7.26 -5.72 4.44
N LEU A 61 -7.12 -6.99 4.77
CA LEU A 61 -5.86 -7.52 5.27
C LEU A 61 -4.78 -7.51 4.17
N PRO A 62 -3.56 -7.09 4.50
CA PRO A 62 -2.44 -7.11 3.57
C PRO A 62 -1.84 -8.52 3.47
N ASN A 63 -1.40 -8.90 2.27
CA ASN A 63 -0.65 -10.14 2.06
C ASN A 63 0.85 -9.96 2.34
N ASP A 64 1.32 -8.71 2.35
CA ASP A 64 2.71 -8.31 2.49
C ASP A 64 2.84 -6.94 3.17
N VAL A 65 4.02 -6.70 3.74
CA VAL A 65 4.41 -5.43 4.34
C VAL A 65 5.32 -4.70 3.36
N ASP A 66 4.80 -3.66 2.74
CA ASP A 66 5.59 -2.81 1.84
C ASP A 66 6.35 -1.75 2.64
N LEU A 67 7.67 -1.72 2.49
CA LEU A 67 8.56 -0.76 3.13
C LEU A 67 9.34 0.03 2.09
N ALA A 68 9.68 1.28 2.39
CA ALA A 68 10.69 2.04 1.67
C ALA A 68 11.81 2.40 2.65
N LEU A 69 13.05 2.06 2.31
CA LEU A 69 14.23 2.23 3.15
C LEU A 69 15.29 3.00 2.37
N SER A 70 16.08 3.82 3.08
CA SER A 70 17.35 4.28 2.56
C SER A 70 18.24 3.07 2.23
N GLU A 71 19.11 3.17 1.23
CA GLU A 71 20.00 2.07 0.84
C GLU A 71 20.83 1.56 2.03
N ARG A 72 21.31 2.47 2.89
CA ARG A 72 22.06 2.10 4.10
C ARG A 72 21.19 1.29 5.08
N ALA A 73 19.97 1.74 5.35
CA ALA A 73 19.05 1.03 6.25
C ALA A 73 18.62 -0.31 5.66
N GLY A 74 18.41 -0.37 4.34
CA GLY A 74 18.11 -1.60 3.62
C GLY A 74 19.23 -2.62 3.71
N ARG A 75 20.49 -2.21 3.51
CA ARG A 75 21.65 -3.10 3.71
C ARG A 75 21.71 -3.65 5.12
N LEU A 76 21.51 -2.80 6.13
CA LEU A 76 21.49 -3.23 7.53
C LEU A 76 20.41 -4.29 7.77
N LEU A 77 19.16 -4.01 7.39
CA LEU A 77 18.03 -4.95 7.54
C LEU A 77 18.26 -6.26 6.79
N LEU A 78 18.72 -6.20 5.53
CA LEU A 78 18.88 -7.38 4.68
C LEU A 78 20.11 -8.23 5.06
N SER A 79 21.10 -7.65 5.74
CA SER A 79 22.26 -8.38 6.26
C SER A 79 22.01 -9.03 7.63
N ALA A 80 20.95 -8.63 8.32
CA ALA A 80 20.61 -9.16 9.63
C ALA A 80 20.01 -10.58 9.50
N SER A 81 20.68 -11.59 10.05
CA SER A 81 20.12 -12.93 10.17
C SER A 81 18.97 -12.97 11.20
N GLU A 82 19.07 -12.16 12.24
CA GLU A 82 18.09 -12.02 13.32
C GLU A 82 17.78 -10.54 13.54
N LEU A 83 16.51 -10.23 13.80
CA LEU A 83 16.07 -8.89 14.16
C LEU A 83 16.04 -8.75 15.69
N PRO A 84 16.05 -7.51 16.23
CA PRO A 84 15.77 -7.30 17.65
C PRO A 84 14.49 -8.03 18.06
N PRO A 85 14.44 -8.63 19.27
CA PRO A 85 13.26 -9.36 19.70
C PRO A 85 12.04 -8.44 19.78
N GLY A 86 10.87 -9.03 19.57
CA GLY A 86 9.60 -8.33 19.70
C GLY A 86 9.33 -7.85 21.14
N PRO A 87 8.27 -7.05 21.35
CA PRO A 87 7.94 -6.50 22.67
C PRO A 87 7.75 -7.54 23.78
N GLN A 88 7.44 -8.79 23.45
CA GLN A 88 7.22 -9.89 24.40
C GLN A 88 8.36 -10.91 24.38
N GLY A 89 9.50 -10.56 23.78
CA GLY A 89 10.62 -11.47 23.61
C GLY A 89 10.44 -12.45 22.44
N GLU A 90 9.51 -12.17 21.51
CA GLU A 90 9.36 -12.97 20.30
C GLU A 90 10.69 -12.99 19.52
N SER A 91 11.05 -14.15 18.96
CA SER A 91 12.25 -14.27 18.12
C SER A 91 11.90 -14.04 16.66
N LEU A 92 12.70 -13.23 15.96
CA LEU A 92 12.50 -12.87 14.57
C LEU A 92 13.75 -13.21 13.76
N ARG A 93 13.58 -14.06 12.76
CA ARG A 93 14.68 -14.49 11.88
C ARG A 93 14.38 -14.17 10.43
N LEU A 94 15.31 -13.52 9.75
CA LEU A 94 15.28 -13.38 8.29
C LEU A 94 15.62 -14.75 7.67
N LEU A 95 14.64 -15.38 7.02
CA LEU A 95 14.84 -16.70 6.43
C LEU A 95 15.47 -16.62 5.04
N ARG A 96 15.04 -15.63 4.25
CA ARG A 96 15.42 -15.46 2.84
C ARG A 96 15.19 -14.01 2.45
N SER A 97 16.09 -13.48 1.63
CA SER A 97 15.89 -12.20 0.95
C SER A 97 16.40 -12.27 -0.48
N GLU A 98 15.63 -11.77 -1.44
CA GLU A 98 15.99 -11.81 -2.85
C GLU A 98 15.67 -10.50 -3.56
N PRO A 99 16.56 -10.01 -4.44
CA PRO A 99 16.24 -8.88 -5.29
C PRO A 99 15.17 -9.29 -6.31
N VAL A 100 14.20 -8.41 -6.52
CA VAL A 100 13.16 -8.54 -7.55
C VAL A 100 13.71 -7.96 -8.84
N VAL A 101 13.84 -8.82 -9.86
CA VAL A 101 14.29 -8.39 -11.18
C VAL A 101 13.13 -7.81 -11.97
N PHE A 102 13.23 -6.52 -12.31
CA PHE A 102 12.31 -5.87 -13.25
C PHE A 102 12.90 -5.87 -14.65
N SER A 103 12.05 -6.00 -15.67
CA SER A 103 12.46 -5.97 -17.08
C SER A 103 12.93 -4.59 -17.56
N SER A 104 12.75 -3.53 -16.78
CA SER A 104 13.16 -2.17 -17.14
C SER A 104 14.46 -1.81 -16.40
N PRO A 105 15.53 -1.41 -17.11
CA PRO A 105 16.78 -0.97 -16.49
C PRO A 105 16.56 0.33 -15.67
N GLY A 106 17.43 0.57 -14.69
CA GLY A 106 17.43 1.81 -13.89
C GLY A 106 16.27 1.95 -12.90
N ARG A 107 15.52 0.87 -12.63
CA ARG A 107 14.49 0.88 -11.59
C ARG A 107 15.13 0.78 -10.21
N ALA A 108 14.53 1.44 -9.23
CA ALA A 108 14.88 1.27 -7.83
C ALA A 108 14.87 -0.22 -7.45
N THR A 109 15.88 -0.62 -6.68
CA THR A 109 16.05 -2.01 -6.25
C THR A 109 14.94 -2.37 -5.26
N VAL A 110 14.21 -3.44 -5.53
CA VAL A 110 13.22 -3.99 -4.61
C VAL A 110 13.70 -5.35 -4.13
N HIS A 111 13.61 -5.63 -2.84
CA HIS A 111 13.84 -6.94 -2.27
C HIS A 111 12.53 -7.55 -1.77
N ARG A 112 12.41 -8.87 -1.88
CA ARG A 112 11.42 -9.67 -1.14
C ARG A 112 12.14 -10.38 -0.01
N ALA A 113 11.68 -10.19 1.21
CA ALA A 113 12.27 -10.81 2.40
C ALA A 113 11.19 -11.54 3.21
N LEU A 114 11.50 -12.73 3.71
CA LEU A 114 10.59 -13.52 4.53
C LEU A 114 11.09 -13.57 5.97
N ILE A 115 10.32 -12.97 6.88
CA ILE A 115 10.60 -13.01 8.32
C ILE A 115 9.80 -14.14 8.95
N ARG A 116 10.49 -14.99 9.72
CA ARG A 116 9.84 -15.97 10.60
C ARG A 116 9.79 -15.41 12.01
N LEU A 117 8.59 -15.42 12.58
CA LEU A 117 8.31 -15.07 13.96
C LEU A 117 8.12 -16.35 14.78
N ARG A 118 8.66 -16.41 16.00
CA ARG A 118 8.27 -17.41 17.00
C ARG A 118 7.90 -16.74 18.31
N ALA A 119 6.73 -17.10 18.84
CA ALA A 119 6.19 -16.65 20.11
C ALA A 119 5.69 -17.87 20.89
N GLY A 120 6.51 -18.40 21.80
CA GLY A 120 6.27 -19.74 22.38
C GLY A 120 6.26 -20.80 21.28
N GLU A 121 5.16 -21.56 21.19
CA GLU A 121 4.95 -22.59 20.17
C GLU A 121 4.39 -22.05 18.85
N ALA A 122 3.84 -20.83 18.86
CA ALA A 122 3.26 -20.22 17.66
C ALA A 122 4.36 -19.78 16.68
N ILE A 123 4.19 -20.14 15.41
CA ILE A 123 5.10 -19.76 14.32
C ILE A 123 4.35 -18.92 13.29
N GLY A 124 4.77 -17.66 13.13
CA GLY A 124 4.26 -16.74 12.12
C GLY A 124 5.26 -16.54 10.98
N LYS A 125 4.75 -16.11 9.81
CA LYS A 125 5.57 -15.67 8.69
C LYS A 125 5.04 -14.34 8.16
N VAL A 126 5.93 -13.38 7.94
CA VAL A 126 5.60 -12.08 7.37
C VAL A 126 6.47 -11.84 6.15
N LEU A 127 5.82 -11.59 5.01
CA LEU A 127 6.49 -11.25 3.76
C LEU A 127 6.69 -9.73 3.69
N LEU A 128 7.93 -9.31 3.47
CA LEU A 128 8.31 -7.92 3.27
C LEU A 128 8.61 -7.65 1.80
N ASN A 129 8.10 -6.54 1.27
CA ASN A 129 8.53 -5.93 0.02
C ASN A 129 9.30 -4.65 0.33
N ILE A 130 10.61 -4.67 0.15
CA ILE A 130 11.52 -3.61 0.58
C ILE A 130 11.97 -2.83 -0.65
N LEU A 131 11.50 -1.59 -0.80
CA LEU A 131 12.02 -0.66 -1.80
C LEU A 131 13.26 0.04 -1.23
N LEU A 132 14.39 -0.08 -1.92
CA LEU A 132 15.60 0.68 -1.61
C LEU A 132 15.56 2.01 -2.35
N VAL A 133 15.72 3.09 -1.60
CA VAL A 133 15.70 4.48 -2.05
C VAL A 133 17.09 5.07 -1.79
N PRO A 134 17.68 5.83 -2.73
CA PRO A 134 18.94 6.50 -2.48
C PRO A 134 18.92 7.31 -1.17
N ASP A 135 20.00 7.23 -0.38
CA ASP A 135 20.04 7.82 0.97
C ASP A 135 19.69 9.33 0.96
N ALA A 136 20.15 10.06 -0.07
CA ALA A 136 19.88 11.49 -0.23
C ALA A 136 18.41 11.80 -0.59
N GLU A 137 17.69 10.87 -1.23
CA GLU A 137 16.26 11.01 -1.49
C GLU A 137 15.47 10.69 -0.22
N ALA A 138 15.80 9.60 0.48
CA ALA A 138 15.17 9.23 1.74
C ALA A 138 15.27 10.35 2.79
N ALA A 139 16.44 10.99 2.92
CA ALA A 139 16.65 12.09 3.88
C ALA A 139 15.81 13.35 3.58
N ARG A 140 15.37 13.54 2.34
CA ARG A 140 14.53 14.68 1.92
C ARG A 140 13.04 14.36 1.93
N ASP A 141 12.68 13.11 2.22
CA ASP A 141 11.30 12.66 2.18
C ASP A 141 10.54 13.11 3.44
N ASN A 142 9.77 14.18 3.30
CA ASN A 142 8.94 14.74 4.35
C ASN A 142 7.46 14.33 4.26
N ARG A 143 7.14 13.36 3.39
CA ARG A 143 5.75 12.90 3.15
C ARG A 143 5.46 11.63 3.93
N THR A 144 5.87 11.65 5.19
CA THR A 144 5.67 10.59 6.17
C THR A 144 5.01 11.18 7.43
N ALA A 145 4.31 10.32 8.17
CA ALA A 145 3.70 10.66 9.45
C ALA A 145 3.80 9.44 10.39
N PRO A 146 3.87 9.66 11.71
CA PRO A 146 3.72 8.58 12.68
C PRO A 146 2.37 7.89 12.50
N LEU A 147 2.37 6.57 12.51
CA LEU A 147 1.20 5.73 12.35
C LEU A 147 1.17 4.66 13.43
N ASP A 148 0.08 4.63 14.18
CA ASP A 148 -0.15 3.62 15.21
C ASP A 148 -0.74 2.36 14.58
N PHE A 149 -0.11 1.23 14.89
CA PHE A 149 -0.53 -0.10 14.47
C PHE A 149 -0.95 -0.92 15.69
N PRO A 150 -1.99 -1.76 15.61
CA PRO A 150 -2.52 -2.47 16.76
C PRO A 150 -1.53 -3.57 17.18
N GLY A 151 -0.88 -3.37 18.31
CA GLY A 151 -0.14 -4.42 19.01
C GLY A 151 -0.99 -5.05 20.11
N ARG A 152 -0.61 -6.25 20.55
CA ARG A 152 -1.39 -7.08 21.50
C ARG A 152 -1.61 -6.41 22.85
N HIS A 153 -0.65 -5.60 23.29
CA HIS A 153 -0.71 -4.89 24.59
C HIS A 153 -0.60 -3.38 24.45
N ALA A 154 0.17 -2.90 23.48
CA ALA A 154 0.33 -1.49 23.20
C ALA A 154 0.42 -1.28 21.68
N PRO A 155 -0.09 -0.16 21.15
CA PRO A 155 0.12 0.21 19.77
C PRO A 155 1.61 0.33 19.44
N VAL A 156 1.98 -0.03 18.22
CA VAL A 156 3.31 0.16 17.66
C VAL A 156 3.26 1.38 16.74
N THR A 157 3.91 2.47 17.13
CA THR A 157 4.01 3.68 16.31
C THR A 157 5.19 3.57 15.36
N VAL A 158 4.96 3.71 14.05
CA VAL A 158 6.02 3.64 13.03
C VAL A 158 5.96 4.81 12.05
N PRO A 159 7.07 5.20 11.42
CA PRO A 159 7.02 6.11 10.28
C PRO A 159 6.26 5.46 9.11
N ALA A 160 5.25 6.13 8.58
CA ALA A 160 4.47 5.65 7.43
C ALA A 160 4.25 6.75 6.40
N ALA A 161 4.14 6.39 5.12
CA ALA A 161 3.64 7.29 4.09
C ALA A 161 2.24 7.80 4.47
N THR A 162 2.00 9.10 4.24
CA THR A 162 0.68 9.70 4.47
C THR A 162 -0.39 8.96 3.66
N LEU A 163 -1.65 9.02 4.11
CA LEU A 163 -2.75 8.39 3.38
C LEU A 163 -2.82 8.89 1.93
N SER A 164 -2.69 10.20 1.70
CA SER A 164 -2.68 10.80 0.36
C SER A 164 -1.58 10.21 -0.53
N ARG A 165 -0.36 10.04 0.00
CA ARG A 165 0.75 9.44 -0.74
C ARG A 165 0.53 7.96 -1.02
N CYS A 166 0.01 7.19 -0.06
CA CYS A 166 -0.35 5.78 -0.27
C CYS A 166 -1.36 5.63 -1.43
N LEU A 167 -2.37 6.50 -1.48
CA LEU A 167 -3.36 6.51 -2.57
C LEU A 167 -2.73 6.94 -3.91
N ALA A 168 -1.86 7.96 -3.92
CA ALA A 168 -1.14 8.37 -5.12
C ALA A 168 -0.25 7.25 -5.70
N GLN A 169 0.47 6.53 -4.84
CA GLN A 169 1.29 5.37 -5.24
C GLN A 169 0.46 4.21 -5.78
N LYS A 170 -0.75 4.00 -5.24
CA LYS A 170 -1.72 3.05 -5.78
C LYS A 170 -2.21 3.49 -7.15
N LEU A 171 -2.54 4.77 -7.32
CA LEU A 171 -3.03 5.30 -8.60
C LEU A 171 -2.00 5.12 -9.71
N LEU A 172 -0.73 5.37 -9.41
CA LEU A 172 0.39 5.13 -10.31
C LEU A 172 0.44 3.69 -10.83
N ARG A 173 0.14 2.70 -9.97
CA ARG A 173 0.10 1.27 -10.36
C ARG A 173 -1.20 0.89 -11.07
N TYR A 174 -2.31 1.45 -10.62
CA TYR A 174 -3.63 1.23 -11.20
C TYR A 174 -3.68 1.69 -12.66
N THR A 175 -3.13 2.88 -12.94
CA THR A 175 -3.05 3.49 -14.27
C THR A 175 -1.93 2.92 -15.14
N ARG A 176 -1.20 1.89 -14.67
CA ARG A 176 -0.08 1.32 -15.40
C ARG A 176 -0.54 0.54 -16.64
N ARG A 177 -0.34 1.12 -17.81
CA ARG A 177 -0.29 0.37 -19.08
C ARG A 177 0.85 -0.64 -19.05
N ARG A 178 0.57 -1.89 -19.40
CA ARG A 178 1.55 -2.97 -19.52
C ARG A 178 1.83 -3.22 -21.00
N ASP A 179 3.07 -3.53 -21.32
CA ASP A 179 3.48 -3.80 -22.70
C ASP A 179 3.08 -5.23 -23.12
N GLY A 180 3.01 -5.45 -24.43
CA GLY A 180 2.75 -6.78 -25.01
C GLY A 180 1.34 -7.30 -24.74
N GLY A 181 0.34 -6.41 -24.64
CA GLY A 181 -1.07 -6.80 -24.45
C GLY A 181 -1.41 -7.36 -23.07
N LYS A 182 -0.48 -7.34 -22.12
CA LYS A 182 -0.74 -7.84 -20.76
C LYS A 182 -1.79 -6.97 -20.06
N ILE A 183 -2.73 -7.62 -19.39
CA ILE A 183 -3.76 -6.93 -18.61
C ILE A 183 -3.16 -6.53 -17.26
N ASN A 184 -3.52 -5.35 -16.76
CA ASN A 184 -3.13 -4.95 -15.41
C ASN A 184 -3.92 -5.77 -14.40
N THR A 185 -3.29 -6.47 -13.45
CA THR A 185 -3.95 -7.37 -12.48
C THR A 185 -4.24 -6.69 -11.13
N ARG A 186 -4.22 -5.36 -11.07
CA ARG A 186 -4.28 -4.57 -9.83
C ARG A 186 -5.71 -4.25 -9.36
N TRP A 187 -6.61 -5.22 -9.41
CA TRP A 187 -7.99 -5.06 -8.91
C TRP A 187 -8.01 -4.72 -7.41
N THR A 188 -7.05 -5.20 -6.62
CA THR A 188 -6.94 -4.87 -5.19
C THR A 188 -6.65 -3.39 -4.92
N ASP A 189 -6.01 -2.68 -5.86
CA ASP A 189 -5.83 -1.23 -5.72
C ASP A 189 -7.20 -0.50 -5.89
N LEU A 190 -8.15 -1.05 -6.68
CA LEU A 190 -9.54 -0.56 -6.77
C LEU A 190 -10.25 -0.67 -5.42
N THR A 191 -10.20 -1.85 -4.81
CA THR A 191 -10.77 -2.11 -3.47
C THR A 191 -10.18 -1.15 -2.44
N ASP A 192 -8.86 -1.01 -2.42
CA ASP A 192 -8.17 -0.15 -1.45
C ASP A 192 -8.58 1.33 -1.56
N PHE A 193 -8.86 1.83 -2.78
CA PHE A 193 -9.40 3.17 -2.94
C PHE A 193 -10.81 3.32 -2.40
N LEU A 194 -11.70 2.36 -2.69
CA LEU A 194 -13.09 2.42 -2.25
C LEU A 194 -13.19 2.31 -0.73
N LEU A 195 -12.41 1.42 -0.11
CA LEU A 195 -12.33 1.32 1.34
C LEU A 195 -11.79 2.62 1.97
N ALA A 196 -10.76 3.24 1.39
CA ALA A 196 -10.24 4.52 1.86
C ALA A 196 -11.24 5.67 1.71
N ALA A 197 -11.98 5.70 0.61
CA ALA A 197 -13.01 6.70 0.37
C ALA A 197 -14.23 6.49 1.29
N ALA A 198 -14.56 5.26 1.64
CA ALA A 198 -15.71 4.93 2.50
C ALA A 198 -15.38 5.05 4.00
N SER A 199 -14.13 4.84 4.40
CA SER A 199 -13.78 4.71 5.83
C SER A 199 -14.00 6.00 6.61
N PRO A 200 -14.80 5.99 7.68
CA PRO A 200 -14.93 7.11 8.60
C PRO A 200 -13.73 7.25 9.55
N LEU A 201 -12.90 6.20 9.66
CA LEU A 201 -11.70 6.16 10.52
C LEU A 201 -10.47 6.76 9.83
N ALA A 202 -10.49 6.81 8.49
CA ALA A 202 -9.41 7.39 7.70
C ALA A 202 -9.21 8.88 8.05
N PRO A 203 -7.95 9.36 8.11
CA PRO A 203 -7.67 10.79 8.16
C PRO A 203 -8.38 11.55 7.04
N ALA A 204 -8.88 12.75 7.36
CA ALA A 204 -9.53 13.62 6.38
C ALA A 204 -8.59 13.88 5.19
N LEU A 205 -9.05 13.53 3.99
CA LEU A 205 -8.30 13.77 2.76
C LEU A 205 -8.57 15.18 2.25
N LEU A 206 -7.49 15.93 2.01
CA LEU A 206 -7.53 17.25 1.39
C LEU A 206 -7.26 17.13 -0.10
N LEU A 207 -8.13 17.75 -0.91
CA LEU A 207 -8.08 17.63 -2.37
C LEU A 207 -6.71 18.06 -2.93
N GLU A 208 -6.22 19.22 -2.48
CA GLU A 208 -4.95 19.79 -2.94
C GLU A 208 -3.72 18.98 -2.50
N GLU A 209 -3.77 18.36 -1.32
CA GLU A 209 -2.68 17.50 -0.85
C GLU A 209 -2.62 16.22 -1.67
N LEU A 210 -3.77 15.59 -1.93
CA LEU A 210 -3.84 14.41 -2.77
C LEU A 210 -3.39 14.70 -4.21
N ARG A 211 -3.81 15.83 -4.81
CA ARG A 211 -3.32 16.27 -6.13
C ARG A 211 -1.80 16.43 -6.16
N ARG A 212 -1.24 17.09 -5.14
CA ARG A 212 0.21 17.29 -5.01
C ARG A 212 0.95 15.95 -4.95
N ASP A 213 0.47 15.02 -4.13
CA ASP A 213 1.10 13.70 -4.01
C ASP A 213 1.00 12.89 -5.30
N VAL A 214 -0.14 12.96 -6.02
CA VAL A 214 -0.26 12.35 -7.37
C VAL A 214 0.79 12.93 -8.31
N ALA A 215 0.98 14.25 -8.34
CA ALA A 215 1.98 14.87 -9.21
C ALA A 215 3.40 14.44 -8.85
N ILE A 216 3.76 14.43 -7.57
CA ILE A 216 5.10 14.03 -7.14
C ILE A 216 5.38 12.57 -7.52
N GLU A 217 4.46 11.65 -7.23
CA GLU A 217 4.66 10.21 -7.51
C GLU A 217 4.69 9.91 -9.01
N PHE A 218 3.88 10.60 -9.82
CA PHE A 218 3.93 10.44 -11.28
C PHE A 218 5.22 11.04 -11.86
N ALA A 219 5.66 12.20 -11.37
CA ALA A 219 6.83 12.91 -11.89
C ALA A 219 8.12 12.13 -11.61
N ALA A 220 8.24 11.60 -10.39
CA ALA A 220 9.35 10.73 -10.00
C ALA A 220 9.51 9.50 -10.93
N MET A 221 8.41 9.05 -11.54
CA MET A 221 8.38 7.89 -12.41
C MET A 221 8.36 8.23 -13.90
N GLY A 222 8.46 9.52 -14.26
CA GLY A 222 8.38 9.99 -15.65
C GLY A 222 7.06 9.61 -16.32
N ARG A 223 5.96 9.53 -15.57
CA ARG A 223 4.64 9.15 -16.09
C ARG A 223 3.83 10.40 -16.42
N ALA A 224 3.04 10.34 -17.48
CA ALA A 224 2.08 11.39 -17.79
C ALA A 224 0.94 11.40 -16.77
N TRP A 225 0.46 12.59 -16.41
CA TRP A 225 -0.75 12.77 -15.61
C TRP A 225 -1.96 12.15 -16.32
N PRO A 226 -2.78 11.33 -15.64
CA PRO A 226 -3.96 10.74 -16.25
C PRO A 226 -5.11 11.76 -16.28
N ASP A 227 -5.74 11.96 -17.44
CA ASP A 227 -6.88 12.87 -17.58
C ASP A 227 -8.15 12.34 -16.90
N HIS A 228 -8.29 11.02 -16.85
CA HIS A 228 -9.38 10.32 -16.20
C HIS A 228 -8.87 8.99 -15.64
N LEU A 229 -9.64 8.42 -14.72
CA LEU A 229 -9.37 7.08 -14.22
C LEU A 229 -9.71 6.05 -15.31
N PRO A 230 -8.79 5.13 -15.68
CA PRO A 230 -9.10 4.10 -16.66
C PRO A 230 -10.16 3.13 -16.10
N GLN A 231 -11.07 2.72 -16.96
CA GLN A 231 -12.06 1.69 -16.64
C GLN A 231 -11.35 0.38 -16.30
N PRO A 232 -11.82 -0.35 -15.26
CA PRO A 232 -11.27 -1.66 -14.97
C PRO A 232 -11.53 -2.61 -16.16
N PRO A 233 -10.56 -3.45 -16.52
CA PRO A 233 -10.73 -4.45 -17.57
C PRO A 233 -11.79 -5.49 -17.14
N ARG A 234 -12.51 -6.08 -18.11
CA ARG A 234 -13.59 -7.05 -17.84
C ARG A 234 -13.08 -8.28 -17.12
N GLU A 235 -11.82 -8.62 -17.32
CA GLU A 235 -11.10 -9.72 -16.70
C GLU A 235 -10.96 -9.57 -15.18
N TRP A 236 -11.32 -8.42 -14.61
CA TRP A 236 -11.42 -8.24 -13.16
C TRP A 236 -12.75 -8.70 -12.57
N LEU A 237 -13.78 -8.99 -13.39
CA LEU A 237 -15.13 -9.32 -12.91
C LEU A 237 -15.11 -10.48 -11.91
N ASP A 238 -14.49 -11.60 -12.25
CA ASP A 238 -14.47 -12.79 -11.39
C ASP A 238 -13.71 -12.54 -10.07
N PHE A 239 -12.59 -11.82 -10.15
CA PHE A 239 -11.82 -11.45 -8.96
C PHE A 239 -12.60 -10.49 -8.05
N TRP A 240 -13.30 -9.53 -8.66
CA TRP A 240 -14.12 -8.56 -7.95
C TRP A 240 -15.32 -9.20 -7.28
N ASP A 241 -16.05 -10.06 -8.00
CA ASP A 241 -17.19 -10.79 -7.46
C ASP A 241 -16.76 -11.72 -6.32
N THR A 242 -15.63 -12.41 -6.46
CA THR A 242 -15.06 -13.25 -5.39
C THR A 242 -14.71 -12.42 -4.16
N ALA A 243 -14.03 -11.28 -4.32
CA ALA A 243 -13.68 -10.40 -3.22
C ALA A 243 -14.91 -9.79 -2.56
N THR A 244 -15.90 -9.36 -3.34
CA THR A 244 -17.16 -8.79 -2.85
C THR A 244 -17.94 -9.81 -2.04
N PHE A 245 -18.01 -11.06 -2.52
CA PHE A 245 -18.68 -12.15 -1.80
C PHE A 245 -17.95 -12.51 -0.51
N ARG A 246 -16.62 -12.71 -0.57
CA ARG A 246 -15.82 -13.12 0.59
C ARG A 246 -15.72 -12.04 1.67
N ASP A 247 -15.50 -10.80 1.25
CA ASP A 247 -15.19 -9.68 2.15
C ASP A 247 -16.42 -8.78 2.42
N GLY A 248 -17.59 -9.11 1.86
CA GLY A 248 -18.85 -8.39 2.10
C GLY A 248 -18.83 -6.94 1.59
N LEU A 249 -18.17 -6.67 0.46
CA LEU A 249 -17.95 -5.30 -0.02
C LEU A 249 -19.27 -4.64 -0.51
N GLU A 250 -19.63 -3.49 0.07
CA GLU A 250 -20.89 -2.79 -0.24
C GLU A 250 -20.80 -1.82 -1.44
N PHE A 251 -20.01 -2.18 -2.46
CA PHE A 251 -19.73 -1.32 -3.62
C PHE A 251 -20.43 -1.74 -4.91
N GLY A 252 -21.22 -2.82 -4.90
CA GLY A 252 -21.92 -3.33 -6.07
C GLY A 252 -21.04 -4.19 -6.97
N ARG A 253 -21.44 -4.37 -8.24
CA ARG A 253 -20.61 -5.06 -9.23
C ARG A 253 -19.49 -4.13 -9.69
N LEU A 254 -18.58 -4.68 -10.49
CA LEU A 254 -17.38 -3.96 -10.91
C LEU A 254 -17.68 -2.62 -11.63
N PRO A 255 -18.69 -2.51 -12.53
CA PRO A 255 -19.02 -1.24 -13.15
C PRO A 255 -19.50 -0.17 -12.14
N GLU A 256 -20.38 -0.52 -11.19
CA GLU A 256 -20.87 0.43 -10.19
C GLU A 256 -19.73 0.86 -9.23
N ALA A 257 -18.86 -0.08 -8.87
CA ALA A 257 -17.66 0.19 -8.10
C ALA A 257 -16.70 1.15 -8.83
N ALA A 258 -16.53 0.97 -10.14
CA ALA A 258 -15.72 1.85 -10.98
C ALA A 258 -16.32 3.26 -11.07
N ASP A 259 -17.64 3.39 -11.20
CA ASP A 259 -18.34 4.68 -11.23
C ASP A 259 -18.19 5.43 -9.90
N ARG A 260 -18.35 4.73 -8.76
CA ARG A 260 -18.10 5.31 -7.43
C ARG A 260 -16.65 5.77 -7.29
N LEU A 261 -15.71 4.97 -7.79
CA LEU A 261 -14.29 5.31 -7.74
C LEU A 261 -13.98 6.53 -8.63
N ALA A 262 -14.62 6.66 -9.79
CA ALA A 262 -14.51 7.82 -10.67
C ALA A 262 -15.04 9.10 -10.00
N GLN A 263 -16.12 9.04 -9.22
CA GLN A 263 -16.62 10.19 -8.44
C GLN A 263 -15.59 10.69 -7.41
N PHE A 264 -14.82 9.77 -6.81
CA PHE A 264 -13.73 10.12 -5.91
C PHE A 264 -12.53 10.73 -6.65
N TRP A 265 -12.04 10.07 -7.72
CA TRP A 265 -10.79 10.47 -8.38
C TRP A 265 -10.93 11.56 -9.44
N ASN A 266 -12.03 11.66 -10.18
CA ASN A 266 -12.14 12.63 -11.27
C ASN A 266 -11.95 14.09 -10.82
N PRO A 267 -12.46 14.52 -9.65
CA PRO A 267 -12.14 15.85 -9.13
C PRO A 267 -10.65 16.02 -8.84
N VAL A 268 -9.95 14.99 -8.35
CA VAL A 268 -8.49 15.03 -8.16
C VAL A 268 -7.77 15.20 -9.49
N LEU A 269 -8.13 14.39 -10.50
CA LEU A 269 -7.45 14.31 -11.79
C LEU A 269 -7.79 15.45 -12.75
N GLY A 270 -8.97 16.05 -12.60
CA GLY A 270 -9.47 17.11 -13.49
C GLY A 270 -8.71 18.43 -13.40
N THR A 271 -7.87 18.63 -12.38
CA THR A 271 -6.99 19.81 -12.27
C THR A 271 -5.55 19.36 -12.15
N ARG A 272 -4.80 19.54 -13.24
CA ARG A 272 -3.36 19.26 -13.26
C ARG A 272 -2.63 20.26 -12.36
N VAL A 273 -1.69 19.75 -11.57
CA VAL A 273 -0.79 20.58 -10.75
C VAL A 273 0.64 20.43 -11.27
N ALA A 274 1.54 21.35 -10.89
CA ALA A 274 2.95 21.26 -11.29
C ALA A 274 3.56 19.89 -10.91
N PRO A 275 4.37 19.26 -11.79
CA PRO A 275 4.91 19.79 -13.05
C PRO A 275 4.01 19.60 -14.29
N TYR A 276 2.77 19.12 -14.16
CA TYR A 276 1.91 18.71 -15.28
C TYR A 276 0.95 19.77 -15.81
N GLY A 277 0.69 20.80 -15.00
CA GLY A 277 -0.16 21.94 -15.36
C GLY A 277 0.64 23.22 -15.57
N PRO A 278 0.06 24.25 -16.21
CA PRO A 278 0.63 25.59 -16.15
C PRO A 278 0.84 25.97 -14.68
N SER A 279 1.91 26.70 -14.37
CA SER A 279 2.06 27.30 -13.04
C SER A 279 0.79 28.11 -12.79
N PRO A 280 -0.05 27.74 -11.80
CA PRO A 280 -1.31 28.41 -11.62
C PRO A 280 -1.01 29.89 -11.38
N ALA A 281 -1.71 30.77 -12.11
CA ALA A 281 -1.80 32.16 -11.70
C ALA A 281 -2.27 32.17 -10.23
N PRO A 282 -1.85 33.15 -9.40
CA PRO A 282 -2.26 33.19 -8.00
C PRO A 282 -3.79 33.19 -7.90
N VAL A 283 -4.37 32.02 -7.64
CA VAL A 283 -5.82 31.87 -7.45
C VAL A 283 -6.11 32.41 -6.06
N PRO A 284 -7.14 33.26 -5.88
CA PRO A 284 -7.55 33.70 -4.56
C PRO A 284 -7.77 32.48 -3.65
N PRO A 285 -7.40 32.56 -2.36
CA PRO A 285 -7.46 31.42 -1.45
C PRO A 285 -8.90 30.93 -1.35
N THR A 286 -9.19 29.81 -2.02
CA THR A 286 -10.44 29.09 -1.85
C THR A 286 -10.37 28.30 -0.54
N ALA A 287 -11.52 28.12 0.10
CA ALA A 287 -11.59 27.26 1.28
C ALA A 287 -11.18 25.82 0.90
N PRO A 288 -10.42 25.12 1.77
CA PRO A 288 -9.92 23.79 1.45
C PRO A 288 -11.09 22.83 1.22
N GLN A 289 -10.98 22.00 0.19
CA GLN A 289 -11.93 20.92 -0.07
C GLN A 289 -11.47 19.65 0.63
N VAL A 290 -12.41 19.00 1.33
CA VAL A 290 -12.22 17.79 2.10
C VAL A 290 -13.12 16.70 1.52
N TRP A 291 -12.63 15.46 1.46
CA TRP A 291 -13.47 14.33 1.10
C TRP A 291 -14.47 14.00 2.21
N SER A 292 -15.74 13.87 1.86
CA SER A 292 -16.81 13.43 2.76
C SER A 292 -17.22 12.01 2.40
N SER A 293 -16.82 11.01 3.19
CA SER A 293 -17.15 9.60 2.95
C SER A 293 -18.67 9.35 2.96
N SER A 294 -19.39 9.93 3.91
CA SER A 294 -20.85 9.80 4.03
C SER A 294 -21.65 10.44 2.89
N ALA A 295 -21.14 11.52 2.29
CA ALA A 295 -21.79 12.22 1.19
C ALA A 295 -21.21 11.85 -0.18
N TRP A 296 -20.20 10.97 -0.20
CA TRP A 296 -19.45 10.52 -1.35
C TRP A 296 -19.01 11.65 -2.30
N LYS A 297 -18.50 12.76 -1.74
CA LYS A 297 -18.08 13.92 -2.54
C LYS A 297 -17.00 14.75 -1.88
N TRP A 298 -16.24 15.45 -2.70
CA TRP A 298 -15.41 16.56 -2.26
C TRP A 298 -16.31 17.75 -1.90
N ALA A 299 -16.19 18.23 -0.67
CA ALA A 299 -16.95 19.35 -0.18
C ALA A 299 -16.01 20.43 0.34
N THR A 300 -16.38 21.69 0.14
CA THR A 300 -15.71 22.79 0.85
C THR A 300 -15.85 22.54 2.33
N ALA A 301 -14.73 22.55 3.06
CA ALA A 301 -14.75 22.47 4.52
C ALA A 301 -15.63 23.61 5.03
N ARG A 302 -16.89 23.29 5.39
CA ARG A 302 -17.75 24.26 6.07
C ARG A 302 -16.94 24.70 7.27
N GLY A 303 -16.83 26.01 7.46
CA GLY A 303 -16.22 26.56 8.67
C GLY A 303 -17.05 26.13 9.86
N GLN A 304 -16.90 24.87 10.29
CA GLN A 304 -17.30 24.42 11.61
C GLN A 304 -16.66 25.45 12.52
N GLY A 305 -17.52 26.26 13.14
CA GLY A 305 -17.12 27.47 13.86
C GLY A 305 -15.88 27.17 14.68
N SER A 306 -14.93 28.10 14.63
CA SER A 306 -13.54 28.10 15.13
C SER A 306 -13.16 27.36 16.43
N ARG A 307 -14.08 26.70 17.14
CA ARG A 307 -13.84 25.93 18.37
C ARG A 307 -12.95 24.69 18.20
N SER A 308 -12.72 24.20 16.98
CA SER A 308 -11.74 23.13 16.71
C SER A 308 -10.62 23.54 15.75
N ARG A 309 -10.24 24.84 15.73
CA ARG A 309 -9.01 25.29 15.06
C ARG A 309 -7.74 24.99 15.88
N ARG A 310 -7.67 23.85 16.57
CA ARG A 310 -6.36 23.25 16.87
C ARG A 310 -5.88 22.62 15.57
N ARG A 311 -5.31 23.46 14.70
CA ARG A 311 -4.39 22.99 13.67
C ARG A 311 -3.41 22.07 14.38
N ALA A 312 -3.46 20.78 14.09
CA ALA A 312 -2.28 19.94 14.21
C ALA A 312 -1.29 20.43 13.14
N ARG A 313 -0.71 21.63 13.38
CA ARG A 313 0.56 21.99 12.79
C ARG A 313 1.54 21.04 13.45
N TYR A 314 1.73 19.87 12.85
CA TYR A 314 2.86 19.03 13.16
C TYR A 314 4.11 19.78 12.69
N ARG A 315 4.56 20.74 13.51
CA ARG A 315 5.88 21.32 13.40
C ARG A 315 6.77 20.33 14.11
N PHE A 316 7.24 19.33 13.36
CA PHE A 316 8.22 18.39 13.87
C PHE A 316 9.51 19.18 14.15
N LEU A 317 9.75 19.47 15.42
CA LEU A 317 11.07 19.83 15.90
C LEU A 317 11.84 18.53 16.08
N TYR A 318 12.36 17.97 15.00
CA TYR A 318 13.54 17.14 15.13
C TYR A 318 14.67 18.09 15.49
N ARG A 319 15.03 18.14 16.77
CA ARG A 319 16.26 18.77 17.21
C ARG A 319 17.38 17.95 16.57
N CYS A 320 18.01 18.48 15.53
CA CYS A 320 19.33 17.99 15.12
C CYS A 320 20.24 18.25 16.31
N GLU A 321 20.55 17.22 17.09
CA GLU A 321 21.67 17.28 18.01
C GLU A 321 22.94 17.36 17.17
N GLU A 322 23.52 18.55 17.21
CA GLU A 322 24.93 18.89 17.05
C GLU A 322 25.65 18.30 15.84
N SER A 323 25.63 19.10 14.77
CA SER A 323 26.80 19.21 13.90
C SER A 323 27.95 19.76 14.76
N VAL A 324 29.01 18.98 14.94
CA VAL A 324 30.29 19.51 15.43
C VAL A 324 30.84 20.42 14.34
N GLU A 325 30.54 21.72 14.43
CA GLU A 325 31.29 22.74 13.70
C GLU A 325 32.68 22.83 14.34
N VAL A 326 33.69 22.31 13.64
CA VAL A 326 35.09 22.62 13.93
C VAL A 326 35.32 24.05 13.47
N ALA A 327 35.16 25.00 14.39
CA ALA A 327 35.66 26.36 14.20
C ALA A 327 37.19 26.34 14.26
N LEU A 328 37.85 26.52 13.10
CA LEU A 328 39.26 26.82 13.04
C LEU A 328 39.47 28.30 13.37
N CYS A 329 39.95 28.58 14.59
CA CYS A 329 40.62 29.82 14.94
C CYS A 329 41.75 29.56 15.93
N GLY A 330 42.99 29.88 15.52
CA GLY A 330 44.08 30.27 16.42
C GLY A 330 44.69 29.19 17.32
N GLY A 331 45.65 28.45 16.76
CA GLY A 331 46.82 27.88 17.44
C GLY A 331 46.78 27.59 18.95
N ARG A 332 46.47 26.34 19.30
CA ARG A 332 47.26 25.46 20.21
C ARG A 332 46.50 24.14 20.38
N GLN A 333 47.14 23.04 20.00
CA GLN A 333 46.60 21.69 20.14
C GLN A 333 46.87 21.22 21.58
N VAL A 334 45.82 21.09 22.40
CA VAL A 334 45.90 20.33 23.66
C VAL A 334 45.00 19.12 23.51
N GLN A 335 45.61 17.95 23.56
CA GLN A 335 44.98 16.65 23.39
C GLN A 335 44.39 16.22 24.74
N MET A 336 43.07 16.21 24.88
CA MET A 336 42.38 15.63 26.04
C MET A 336 42.00 14.17 25.73
N PRO A 337 42.15 13.23 26.68
CA PRO A 337 41.80 11.83 26.47
C PRO A 337 40.28 11.62 26.46
N PRO A 338 39.77 10.57 25.78
CA PRO A 338 38.35 10.30 25.70
C PRO A 338 37.79 9.80 27.03
N VAL A 339 36.71 10.42 27.50
CA VAL A 339 35.90 9.93 28.63
C VAL A 339 34.90 8.91 28.11
N ALA A 340 34.87 7.72 28.73
CA ALA A 340 33.95 6.64 28.39
C ALA A 340 32.50 6.98 28.81
N PRO A 341 31.47 6.61 28.02
CA PRO A 341 30.08 6.81 28.40
C PRO A 341 29.61 5.62 29.24
N SER A 342 29.69 5.77 30.56
CA SER A 342 28.99 4.89 31.50
C SER A 342 28.11 5.74 32.42
N GLN A 343 26.84 5.32 32.54
CA GLN A 343 25.85 5.74 33.54
C GLN A 343 25.06 7.04 33.25
N CYS A 344 23.95 6.89 32.52
CA CYS A 344 22.75 7.68 32.78
C CYS A 344 21.75 6.76 33.50
N VAL A 345 21.83 6.74 34.83
CA VAL A 345 20.77 6.24 35.70
C VAL A 345 19.67 7.30 35.73
N ARG A 346 18.44 6.89 35.41
CA ARG A 346 17.25 7.74 35.48
C ARG A 346 16.76 7.75 36.93
N GLU A 347 17.27 8.68 37.74
CA GLU A 347 16.68 8.99 39.05
C GLU A 347 15.33 9.68 38.84
N MET A 348 14.26 9.04 39.32
CA MET A 348 12.96 9.67 39.54
C MET A 348 13.07 10.54 40.80
N VAL A 349 13.02 11.86 40.62
CA VAL A 349 12.78 12.78 41.73
C VAL A 349 11.27 12.87 41.94
N GLU A 350 10.78 12.22 43.00
CA GLU A 350 9.44 12.42 43.56
C GLU A 350 9.36 13.78 44.25
N SER A 351 8.51 14.68 43.74
CA SER A 351 8.12 15.88 44.46
C SER A 351 6.99 15.55 45.44
N ARG A 352 7.31 15.60 46.73
CA ARG A 352 6.37 15.57 47.86
C ARG A 352 5.41 16.77 47.80
N GLY A 353 4.11 16.49 47.79
CA GLY A 353 3.04 17.44 48.09
C GLY A 353 2.18 16.89 49.23
N ALA A 354 2.29 17.52 50.40
CA ALA A 354 1.50 17.21 51.59
C ALA A 354 0.06 17.73 51.46
N GLY A 355 -0.92 17.00 51.98
CA GLY A 355 -2.32 17.45 52.05
C GLY A 355 -3.28 16.45 52.70
N SER A 356 -3.35 16.48 54.04
CA SER A 356 -4.53 16.32 54.91
C SER A 356 -5.61 15.23 54.67
N CYS A 357 -5.72 14.31 55.64
CA CYS A 357 -6.97 13.63 56.11
C CYS A 357 -7.91 14.63 56.84
N PRO A 358 -9.17 14.32 57.30
CA PRO A 358 -9.83 13.01 57.56
C PRO A 358 -11.37 13.01 57.22
N PRO A 359 -12.30 12.19 57.79
CA PRO A 359 -12.19 10.96 58.59
C PRO A 359 -13.03 9.75 58.09
N GLN A 360 -12.82 8.64 58.80
CA GLN A 360 -13.42 7.31 58.67
C GLN A 360 -14.79 7.16 59.37
N SER A 361 -15.61 6.27 58.83
CA SER A 361 -16.62 5.42 59.50
C SER A 361 -16.75 4.17 58.62
N GLY A 362 -16.69 2.90 59.04
CA GLY A 362 -16.91 2.25 60.32
C GLY A 362 -18.04 1.23 60.15
N GLN A 363 -17.73 -0.07 60.01
CA GLN A 363 -18.55 -1.31 60.19
C GLN A 363 -17.79 -2.48 59.50
N LYS A 364 -17.27 -3.56 60.13
CA LYS A 364 -17.82 -4.63 61.00
C LYS A 364 -19.11 -5.24 60.40
N THR A 365 -19.19 -6.53 60.03
CA THR A 365 -18.92 -7.78 60.79
C THR A 365 -18.88 -9.03 59.86
N ASP A 366 -18.19 -10.09 60.30
CA ASP A 366 -18.55 -11.54 60.37
C ASP A 366 -19.16 -12.25 59.15
N ASP A 367 -19.06 -13.56 58.91
CA ASP A 367 -18.35 -14.75 59.40
C ASP A 367 -18.72 -15.88 58.41
N GLY A 368 -18.02 -17.03 58.45
CA GLY A 368 -18.58 -18.30 57.98
C GLY A 368 -17.84 -18.94 56.79
N ILE A 369 -16.85 -19.81 57.02
CA ILE A 369 -16.98 -21.27 57.16
C ILE A 369 -17.41 -21.98 55.86
N GLY A 370 -16.54 -22.86 55.33
CA GLY A 370 -16.93 -23.88 54.36
C GLY A 370 -15.76 -24.68 53.79
N ARG A 371 -15.58 -25.91 54.28
CA ARG A 371 -14.54 -26.90 53.92
C ARG A 371 -14.85 -27.63 52.59
N SER A 372 -13.83 -28.41 52.16
CA SER A 372 -13.81 -29.55 51.23
C SER A 372 -13.75 -29.18 49.74
N GLY A 373 -12.96 -29.83 48.88
CA GLY A 373 -12.28 -31.11 48.99
C GLY A 373 -12.57 -31.92 47.73
N ALA A 374 -11.54 -32.57 47.19
CA ALA A 374 -11.55 -33.64 46.19
C ALA A 374 -11.58 -33.28 44.68
N GLU A 375 -10.54 -33.82 44.02
CA GLU A 375 -10.58 -34.59 42.76
C GLU A 375 -11.01 -33.83 41.48
N GLY A 376 -10.22 -33.79 40.41
CA GLY A 376 -9.42 -34.86 39.84
C GLY A 376 -10.09 -35.35 38.55
N VAL A 377 -10.12 -34.53 37.51
CA VAL A 377 -10.44 -34.95 36.14
C VAL A 377 -9.50 -34.22 35.18
N THR A 378 -8.45 -34.92 34.77
CA THR A 378 -7.63 -34.57 33.60
C THR A 378 -8.43 -34.94 32.36
N GLU A 379 -9.10 -33.96 31.76
CA GLU A 379 -9.69 -34.10 30.43
C GLU A 379 -8.63 -33.76 29.39
N SER A 380 -8.08 -34.80 28.77
CA SER A 380 -7.23 -34.71 27.60
C SER A 380 -8.05 -34.17 26.43
N VAL A 381 -7.94 -32.87 26.16
CA VAL A 381 -8.44 -32.28 24.93
C VAL A 381 -7.39 -32.52 23.85
N GLU A 382 -7.69 -33.43 22.93
CA GLU A 382 -6.95 -33.57 21.69
C GLU A 382 -7.10 -32.26 20.88
N GLU A 383 -6.04 -31.46 20.85
CA GLU A 383 -5.91 -30.36 19.90
C GLU A 383 -5.72 -30.91 18.48
N PRO A 384 -6.55 -30.52 17.49
CA PRO A 384 -6.27 -30.88 16.12
C PRO A 384 -5.11 -30.02 15.59
N LEU A 385 -4.03 -30.70 15.21
CA LEU A 385 -2.95 -30.21 14.35
C LEU A 385 -3.53 -29.61 13.05
N LEU A 386 -3.83 -28.31 13.09
CA LEU A 386 -4.20 -27.52 11.92
C LEU A 386 -2.95 -27.21 11.09
N VAL A 387 -2.68 -28.13 10.16
CA VAL A 387 -1.68 -28.03 9.12
C VAL A 387 -1.85 -26.73 8.33
N SER A 388 -0.75 -25.98 8.22
CA SER A 388 -0.59 -24.70 7.52
C SER A 388 -0.95 -24.75 6.02
N ARG A 389 -2.24 -24.69 5.67
CA ARG A 389 -2.71 -24.66 4.26
C ARG A 389 -3.15 -23.29 3.73
N ALA A 390 -2.93 -22.20 4.46
CA ALA A 390 -3.43 -20.88 4.06
C ALA A 390 -2.51 -20.07 3.10
N PHE A 391 -1.30 -20.53 2.76
CA PHE A 391 -0.34 -19.73 1.97
C PHE A 391 0.03 -20.28 0.58
N GLU A 392 -0.51 -21.45 0.18
CA GLU A 392 -0.19 -22.04 -1.13
C GLU A 392 -1.16 -21.60 -2.25
N GLY A 393 -2.36 -21.13 -1.92
CA GLY A 393 -3.43 -20.89 -2.90
C GLY A 393 -3.21 -19.73 -3.89
N LEU A 394 -2.43 -18.70 -3.54
CA LEU A 394 -2.21 -17.54 -4.42
C LEU A 394 -0.89 -17.61 -5.22
N GLY A 395 0.08 -18.39 -4.75
CA GLY A 395 1.35 -18.61 -5.47
C GLY A 395 1.20 -19.58 -6.66
N HIS A 396 0.23 -20.49 -6.61
CA HIS A 396 0.04 -21.48 -7.67
C HIS A 396 -0.70 -20.92 -8.90
N MET A 397 -1.67 -20.03 -8.74
CA MET A 397 -2.43 -19.46 -9.86
C MET A 397 -1.64 -18.44 -10.71
N GLU A 398 -0.72 -17.66 -10.12
CA GLU A 398 0.19 -16.80 -10.92
C GLU A 398 1.20 -17.63 -11.72
N ALA A 399 1.53 -18.85 -11.27
CA ALA A 399 2.39 -19.78 -12.00
C ALA A 399 1.63 -20.50 -13.13
N GLU A 400 0.35 -20.82 -12.93
CA GLU A 400 -0.49 -21.51 -13.91
C GLU A 400 -0.82 -20.63 -15.13
N MET A 401 -1.05 -19.32 -14.93
CA MET A 401 -1.17 -18.36 -16.04
C MET A 401 0.13 -18.16 -16.84
N ARG A 402 1.31 -18.53 -16.29
CA ARG A 402 2.58 -18.53 -17.06
C ARG A 402 2.78 -19.81 -17.86
N ALA A 403 2.15 -20.92 -17.47
CA ALA A 403 2.35 -22.22 -18.10
C ALA A 403 1.57 -22.41 -19.42
N THR A 404 0.53 -21.62 -19.66
CA THR A 404 -0.32 -21.70 -20.88
C THR A 404 0.22 -20.93 -22.09
N ALA A 405 1.31 -20.17 -21.94
CA ALA A 405 1.93 -19.41 -23.02
C ALA A 405 3.36 -19.94 -23.32
N GLY A 406 3.45 -20.96 -24.18
CA GLY A 406 4.69 -21.31 -24.88
C GLY A 406 5.25 -22.70 -24.59
N ARG A 407 4.72 -23.72 -25.28
CA ARG A 407 5.49 -24.91 -25.64
C ARG A 407 5.70 -24.91 -27.15
N GLY A 408 6.77 -24.23 -27.57
CA GLY A 408 7.40 -24.48 -28.86
C GLY A 408 8.78 -25.06 -28.58
N GLU A 409 8.93 -26.38 -28.72
CA GLU A 409 10.22 -27.04 -28.64
C GLU A 409 11.09 -26.64 -29.86
N PRO A 410 12.37 -26.27 -29.68
CA PRO A 410 13.31 -26.21 -30.78
C PRO A 410 14.01 -27.56 -30.98
N PRO A 411 14.39 -27.92 -32.21
CA PRO A 411 15.05 -29.19 -32.47
C PRO A 411 16.51 -29.19 -32.00
N LEU A 412 16.91 -30.31 -31.43
CA LEU A 412 18.28 -30.70 -31.12
C LEU A 412 19.13 -30.77 -32.41
N VAL A 413 20.21 -29.99 -32.47
CA VAL A 413 21.30 -30.20 -33.43
C VAL A 413 22.60 -30.43 -32.65
N HIS A 414 23.20 -31.60 -32.85
CA HIS A 414 24.53 -31.95 -32.38
C HIS A 414 25.62 -31.38 -33.30
N GLY A 415 26.69 -30.84 -32.71
CA GLY A 415 27.92 -30.52 -33.42
C GLY A 415 29.04 -30.05 -32.49
N ARG A 416 30.07 -30.87 -32.32
CA ARG A 416 31.37 -30.51 -31.71
C ARG A 416 32.26 -29.84 -32.78
N HIS A 417 32.93 -28.73 -32.47
CA HIS A 417 34.40 -28.57 -32.51
C HIS A 417 34.88 -27.10 -32.34
N THR A 418 35.93 -27.00 -31.51
CA THR A 418 36.98 -25.99 -31.26
C THR A 418 37.25 -24.82 -32.22
N GLY A 419 37.13 -23.57 -31.69
CA GLY A 419 37.96 -22.33 -31.83
C GLY A 419 38.35 -21.74 -33.21
N PRO A 420 39.00 -20.54 -33.28
CA PRO A 420 38.93 -19.35 -32.43
C PRO A 420 38.47 -18.06 -33.19
N THR A 421 38.35 -16.99 -32.42
CA THR A 421 37.82 -15.64 -32.65
C THR A 421 38.35 -14.87 -33.89
N VAL A 422 37.44 -14.28 -34.68
CA VAL A 422 37.69 -13.07 -35.50
C VAL A 422 36.42 -12.20 -35.55
N HIS A 423 36.57 -10.90 -35.28
CA HIS A 423 35.53 -9.87 -35.42
C HIS A 423 35.19 -9.61 -36.89
N THR A 424 33.90 -9.55 -37.24
CA THR A 424 33.45 -8.71 -38.37
C THR A 424 31.96 -8.36 -38.26
N THR A 425 31.70 -7.07 -38.37
CA THR A 425 30.40 -6.41 -38.44
C THR A 425 29.70 -6.77 -39.75
N ARG A 426 28.43 -7.18 -39.71
CA ARG A 426 27.57 -7.15 -40.92
C ARG A 426 26.10 -6.95 -40.59
N THR A 427 25.60 -5.81 -41.07
CA THR A 427 24.22 -5.37 -41.15
C THR A 427 23.42 -6.30 -42.08
N LEU A 428 22.24 -6.76 -41.65
CA LEU A 428 21.29 -7.47 -42.52
C LEU A 428 19.92 -6.78 -42.48
N SER A 429 19.58 -6.19 -43.62
CA SER A 429 18.27 -5.68 -44.00
C SER A 429 17.37 -6.87 -44.39
N VAL A 430 16.18 -6.98 -43.79
CA VAL A 430 15.18 -7.97 -44.19
C VAL A 430 14.03 -7.26 -44.92
N ARG A 431 13.95 -7.48 -46.24
CA ARG A 431 12.76 -7.28 -47.06
C ARG A 431 11.73 -8.37 -46.70
N ARG A 432 10.46 -7.99 -46.54
CA ARG A 432 9.33 -8.94 -46.54
C ARG A 432 8.53 -8.77 -47.82
N ASP A 433 8.54 -9.81 -48.63
CA ASP A 433 7.71 -9.95 -49.83
C ASP A 433 6.26 -10.34 -49.47
N HIS A 434 5.34 -9.76 -50.23
CA HIS A 434 3.94 -10.13 -50.30
C HIS A 434 3.76 -11.46 -51.05
N ARG A 435 2.94 -12.37 -50.52
CA ARG A 435 2.25 -13.38 -51.33
C ARG A 435 0.76 -13.43 -51.02
N ARG A 436 0.00 -13.03 -52.03
CA ARG A 436 -1.40 -13.38 -52.28
C ARG A 436 -1.52 -14.88 -52.53
N THR A 437 -2.61 -15.48 -52.08
CA THR A 437 -3.18 -16.71 -52.65
C THR A 437 -4.70 -16.56 -52.72
N HIS A 438 -5.24 -16.83 -53.90
CA HIS A 438 -6.66 -16.83 -54.23
C HIS A 438 -6.98 -18.16 -54.94
N GLN A 439 -8.21 -18.65 -54.75
CA GLN A 439 -8.96 -19.65 -55.54
C GLN A 439 -8.58 -21.14 -55.34
N ARG A 440 -9.47 -22.15 -55.42
CA ARG A 440 -10.94 -22.31 -55.66
C ARG A 440 -11.29 -23.80 -55.42
N GLY A 441 -12.59 -24.12 -55.26
CA GLY A 441 -13.18 -25.47 -55.41
C GLY A 441 -14.25 -25.73 -54.33
N VAL A 442 -15.53 -25.41 -54.52
CA VAL A 442 -16.62 -26.08 -55.28
C VAL A 442 -17.06 -27.41 -54.65
N GLY A 443 -18.35 -27.47 -54.30
CA GLY A 443 -19.10 -28.65 -53.88
C GLY A 443 -20.49 -28.27 -53.37
N ASP A 444 -21.48 -28.39 -54.24
CA ASP A 444 -22.92 -28.11 -54.07
C ASP A 444 -23.62 -29.10 -53.13
N ASP A 445 -24.72 -28.70 -52.45
CA ASP A 445 -26.03 -29.36 -52.60
C ASP A 445 -27.19 -28.70 -51.80
N ALA A 446 -28.33 -28.55 -52.51
CA ALA A 446 -29.77 -28.47 -52.19
C ALA A 446 -30.25 -28.01 -50.79
N GLY A 447 -31.06 -26.93 -50.69
CA GLY A 447 -32.55 -26.95 -50.70
C GLY A 447 -33.05 -26.53 -49.29
N GLU A 448 -34.04 -25.69 -49.00
CA GLU A 448 -35.36 -25.47 -49.59
C GLU A 448 -36.00 -24.19 -48.97
N ALA A 449 -36.89 -23.55 -49.76
CA ALA A 449 -38.09 -22.78 -49.38
C ALA A 449 -38.03 -21.42 -48.62
N VAL A 450 -38.41 -20.39 -49.41
CA VAL A 450 -38.88 -19.03 -49.08
C VAL A 450 -40.41 -19.05 -48.87
N PRO A 451 -41.02 -18.06 -48.17
CA PRO A 451 -41.89 -17.15 -48.94
C PRO A 451 -41.66 -15.66 -48.65
N GLN A 452 -41.74 -14.92 -49.76
CA GLN A 452 -41.60 -13.47 -49.92
C GLN A 452 -42.76 -12.70 -49.28
N ARG A 453 -42.50 -11.48 -48.81
CA ARG A 453 -43.46 -10.37 -48.97
C ARG A 453 -42.77 -9.07 -49.37
N ARG A 454 -43.49 -8.41 -50.27
CA ARG A 454 -43.18 -7.29 -51.17
C ARG A 454 -42.84 -5.95 -50.52
N GLU A 455 -42.02 -5.24 -51.29
CA GLU A 455 -41.78 -3.79 -51.34
C GLU A 455 -43.05 -2.98 -51.64
N GLU A 456 -43.14 -1.73 -51.15
CA GLU A 456 -43.02 -0.54 -52.00
C GLU A 456 -42.98 0.78 -51.17
N PRO A 457 -42.45 1.89 -51.73
CA PRO A 457 -42.07 3.10 -51.02
C PRO A 457 -43.04 4.28 -51.26
N ALA A 458 -42.96 5.33 -50.42
CA ALA A 458 -43.61 6.60 -50.67
C ALA A 458 -42.65 7.79 -50.51
N THR A 459 -42.67 8.58 -51.57
CA THR A 459 -42.09 9.87 -51.94
C THR A 459 -42.52 11.07 -51.08
N GLY A 460 -41.75 12.17 -51.15
CA GLY A 460 -42.20 13.54 -50.84
C GLY A 460 -41.09 14.47 -50.30
N ARG A 461 -40.25 15.08 -51.17
CA ARG A 461 -40.35 16.45 -51.75
C ARG A 461 -39.87 17.62 -50.87
N ASP A 462 -38.76 18.22 -51.33
CA ASP A 462 -38.48 19.64 -51.59
C ASP A 462 -38.89 20.75 -50.58
N ARG A 463 -37.90 21.54 -50.13
CA ARG A 463 -37.67 22.90 -50.69
C ARG A 463 -36.40 23.60 -50.20
N VAL A 464 -35.77 24.27 -51.16
CA VAL A 464 -34.66 25.22 -51.13
C VAL A 464 -35.19 26.65 -50.94
N ALA A 465 -34.46 27.51 -50.20
CA ALA A 465 -34.29 28.97 -50.43
C ALA A 465 -33.23 29.48 -49.43
N GLN A 466 -32.00 29.81 -49.84
CA GLN A 466 -31.53 31.12 -50.34
C GLN A 466 -31.82 32.31 -49.40
N GLY A 467 -30.74 33.00 -48.99
CA GLY A 467 -30.75 34.18 -48.12
C GLY A 467 -31.27 35.46 -48.79
N PRO A 468 -31.10 36.62 -48.12
CA PRO A 468 -30.09 37.56 -48.63
C PRO A 468 -29.27 38.29 -47.55
N GLN A 469 -28.11 38.77 -47.99
CA GLN A 469 -27.32 39.88 -47.42
C GLN A 469 -28.10 41.20 -47.45
N MET A 470 -27.77 42.09 -46.50
CA MET A 470 -27.73 43.57 -46.53
C MET A 470 -27.76 44.02 -45.04
N ALA A 471 -26.94 44.93 -44.52
CA ALA A 471 -25.94 45.85 -45.05
C ALA A 471 -24.86 46.09 -43.96
#